data_AF-A0A524G8U6-F1
#
_entry.id   AF-A0A524G8U6-F1
#
_cell.length_a   1.000
_cell.length_b   1.000
_cell.length_c   1.000
_cell.angle_alpha   90.00
_cell.angle_beta   90.00
_cell.angle_gamma   90.00
#
_symmetry.space_group_name_H-M   'P 1'
#
loop_
_entity.id
_entity.type
_entity.pdbx_description
1 polymer ?
#
loop_
_entity_poly.entity_id
_entity_poly.type
_entity_poly.pdbx_seq_one_letter_code
_entity_poly.pdbx_strand_id
1 'polypeptide(L)'
;MRNIRIGAIVVITLIIFISFGEMQVNGGVVSEDTLRNGSYVDKITYRVITNHEQRILALKTGTIDMDTHFFDPYYVDVFEEDPDVSIFSALRNGYGHLTINCRDGGDGALADPVVRRAFAYAFDKTRVISEVMDGFSIEHDSLVPAPNGFCIEDELEWHYYTNQTDIGNQILDDAGYEINSETGYRELPDGGGQFSITLSYSSTTEQIGGGICQMGVDAFATLHIQAVKSYTDFLDPNSLSNHGDYDIIFYAVNFYSNDVDWLAYEYWSEYADVYGENPTNFVNATYDSWRNQLLYGTTYEQVYEAAAEMQKILHYNVPRLVVYVNTYLQAYRTDQFTGHVEDLSRGISGPWTMRKIHRLDGSIGGTVKIGLGENPDSFNFYVTDSSYTAAILEELWPSLYTYGPDATPWPDLADFMLTETHSDNPAVPEGHTRFTIDIIQNATWSDGVPLTSEDVVYTFTYAFESGLYGNPAATTLGDLVGAYTSSPYRAVIEFTTESYWYFSNFAYMTIIPKHIFQEIGFENWNTWNPVFDPNEPHVTCGPFILTSFKYGEYYELSRNSQYHYAVEYTNTTTTDTSTSTTSTTNQTNRQGINWSFIFSLLVSAVSAVVILYCSVNIVRKKNKNT
;
A
#
# COMPACT_ATOMS: atom_id res chain seq x y z
N MET A 1 -28.71 -66.58 24.07
CA MET A 1 -29.25 -65.67 25.11
C MET A 1 -28.11 -64.87 25.74
N ARG A 2 -27.91 -63.62 25.30
CA ARG A 2 -27.57 -62.45 26.14
C ARG A 2 -27.56 -61.22 25.23
N ASN A 3 -28.62 -60.42 25.34
CA ASN A 3 -28.67 -59.09 24.75
C ASN A 3 -27.73 -58.19 25.54
N ILE A 4 -26.82 -57.49 24.88
CA ILE A 4 -26.18 -56.30 25.42
C ILE A 4 -26.49 -55.16 24.46
N ARG A 5 -27.41 -54.29 24.91
CA ARG A 5 -27.63 -52.95 24.38
C ARG A 5 -26.58 -52.06 25.02
N ILE A 6 -25.79 -51.35 24.23
CA ILE A 6 -25.05 -50.17 24.70
C ILE A 6 -25.69 -48.99 23.99
N GLY A 7 -26.34 -48.14 24.79
CA GLY A 7 -27.00 -46.93 24.33
C GLY A 7 -25.97 -45.86 23.97
N ALA A 8 -26.13 -45.24 22.82
CA ALA A 8 -25.45 -44.00 22.48
C ALA A 8 -26.26 -42.83 23.02
N ILE A 9 -25.61 -41.99 23.83
CA ILE A 9 -26.10 -40.68 24.27
C ILE A 9 -26.08 -39.76 23.05
N VAL A 10 -27.26 -39.29 22.63
CA VAL A 10 -27.36 -38.22 21.62
C VAL A 10 -27.29 -36.89 22.36
N VAL A 11 -26.15 -36.20 22.23
CA VAL A 11 -26.05 -34.78 22.60
C VAL A 11 -26.66 -33.98 21.44
N ILE A 12 -27.81 -33.35 21.68
CA ILE A 12 -28.42 -32.40 20.75
C ILE A 12 -27.74 -31.05 21.00
N THR A 13 -26.78 -30.69 20.16
CA THR A 13 -26.22 -29.34 20.13
C THR A 13 -27.15 -28.47 19.28
N LEU A 14 -27.82 -27.51 19.93
CA LEU A 14 -28.69 -26.53 19.30
C LEU A 14 -27.80 -25.41 18.74
N ILE A 15 -27.53 -25.45 17.43
CA ILE A 15 -26.80 -24.39 16.73
C ILE A 15 -27.85 -23.37 16.27
N ILE A 16 -27.82 -22.19 16.89
CA ILE A 16 -28.60 -21.03 16.47
C ILE A 16 -27.87 -20.43 15.27
N PHE A 17 -28.45 -20.56 14.07
CA PHE A 17 -28.02 -19.82 12.90
C PHE A 17 -28.45 -18.35 13.10
N ILE A 18 -27.49 -17.48 13.41
CA ILE A 18 -27.67 -16.04 13.22
C ILE A 18 -27.47 -15.80 11.73
N SER A 19 -28.55 -15.48 11.02
CA SER A 19 -28.49 -15.05 9.64
C SER A 19 -27.86 -13.66 9.60
N PHE A 20 -26.59 -13.58 9.21
CA PHE A 20 -26.05 -12.35 8.67
C PHE A 20 -26.72 -12.13 7.31
N GLY A 21 -27.46 -11.03 7.18
CA GLY A 21 -27.98 -10.62 5.88
C GLY A 21 -26.80 -10.38 4.95
N GLU A 22 -26.78 -11.05 3.80
CA GLU A 22 -25.80 -10.79 2.75
C GLU A 22 -25.93 -9.32 2.33
N MET A 23 -24.93 -8.53 2.67
CA MET A 23 -24.73 -7.22 2.06
C MET A 23 -24.33 -7.49 0.61
N GLN A 24 -25.19 -7.15 -0.33
CA GLN A 24 -24.93 -7.27 -1.76
C GLN A 24 -23.85 -6.25 -2.14
N VAL A 25 -22.59 -6.67 -2.13
CA VAL A 25 -21.50 -5.93 -2.79
C VAL A 25 -21.65 -6.19 -4.28
N ASN A 26 -22.18 -5.21 -5.00
CA ASN A 26 -22.29 -5.24 -6.45
C ASN A 26 -20.92 -4.86 -7.07
N GLY A 27 -19.87 -5.63 -6.74
CA GLY A 27 -18.56 -5.52 -7.36
C GLY A 27 -18.52 -6.40 -8.61
N GLY A 28 -18.56 -5.79 -9.79
CA GLY A 28 -18.32 -6.52 -11.03
C GLY A 28 -16.91 -7.09 -11.02
N VAL A 29 -16.78 -8.42 -10.99
CA VAL A 29 -15.49 -9.11 -11.14
C VAL A 29 -14.94 -8.80 -12.54
N VAL A 30 -13.98 -7.88 -12.62
CA VAL A 30 -13.14 -7.68 -13.80
C VAL A 30 -12.28 -8.94 -13.92
N SER A 31 -12.45 -9.74 -14.98
CA SER A 31 -11.57 -10.89 -15.20
C SER A 31 -10.12 -10.44 -15.31
N GLU A 32 -9.19 -11.14 -14.62
CA GLU A 32 -7.75 -10.83 -14.54
C GLU A 32 -7.12 -10.44 -15.90
N ASP A 33 -7.60 -11.02 -17.00
CA ASP A 33 -7.08 -10.79 -18.36
C ASP A 33 -7.46 -9.42 -18.98
N THR A 34 -8.22 -8.57 -18.28
CA THR A 34 -8.81 -7.34 -18.86
C THR A 34 -8.43 -6.03 -18.18
N LEU A 35 -7.69 -6.08 -17.07
CA LEU A 35 -7.40 -4.90 -16.26
C LEU A 35 -6.44 -3.90 -16.96
N ARG A 36 -5.50 -4.42 -17.76
CA ARG A 36 -4.49 -3.63 -18.49
C ARG A 36 -5.04 -2.92 -19.72
N ASN A 37 -6.14 -3.46 -20.29
CA ASN A 37 -6.75 -2.96 -21.51
C ASN A 37 -7.42 -1.61 -21.26
N GLY A 38 -7.04 -0.62 -22.07
CA GLY A 38 -7.49 0.76 -21.95
C GLY A 38 -6.57 1.69 -22.75
N SER A 39 -6.76 3.00 -22.72
CA SER A 39 -7.89 3.72 -22.14
C SER A 39 -9.15 3.61 -23.01
N TYR A 40 -10.31 4.03 -22.48
CA TYR A 40 -11.57 4.11 -23.23
C TYR A 40 -12.08 5.54 -23.39
N VAL A 41 -11.42 6.52 -22.78
CA VAL A 41 -11.72 7.95 -22.92
C VAL A 41 -10.67 8.62 -23.81
N ASP A 42 -11.03 9.74 -24.44
CA ASP A 42 -10.08 10.47 -25.30
C ASP A 42 -9.11 11.30 -24.46
N LYS A 43 -9.58 11.82 -23.32
CA LYS A 43 -8.85 12.79 -22.51
C LYS A 43 -9.10 12.65 -21.02
N ILE A 44 -8.09 13.01 -20.25
CA ILE A 44 -8.18 13.33 -18.82
C ILE A 44 -7.82 14.80 -18.66
N THR A 45 -8.52 15.52 -17.80
CA THR A 45 -8.19 16.90 -17.42
C THR A 45 -8.11 17.01 -15.91
N TYR A 46 -6.89 17.13 -15.39
CA TYR A 46 -6.65 17.51 -14.00
C TYR A 46 -6.87 19.01 -13.86
N ARG A 47 -7.79 19.42 -13.00
CA ARG A 47 -8.15 20.81 -12.71
C ARG A 47 -7.64 21.20 -11.34
N VAL A 48 -6.78 22.21 -11.30
CA VAL A 48 -6.20 22.69 -10.04
C VAL A 48 -7.25 23.50 -9.28
N ILE A 49 -7.66 22.98 -8.12
CA ILE A 49 -8.63 23.61 -7.22
C ILE A 49 -8.10 23.43 -5.81
N THR A 50 -7.33 24.41 -5.32
CA THR A 50 -6.58 24.25 -4.07
C THR A 50 -7.46 24.27 -2.82
N ASN A 51 -8.56 25.01 -2.86
CA ASN A 51 -9.50 25.07 -1.75
C ASN A 51 -10.40 23.82 -1.69
N HIS A 52 -10.43 23.15 -0.53
CA HIS A 52 -11.17 21.90 -0.33
C HIS A 52 -12.69 22.08 -0.55
N GLU A 53 -13.31 23.10 0.06
CA GLU A 53 -14.75 23.37 -0.09
C GLU A 53 -15.15 23.63 -1.56
N GLN A 54 -14.26 24.29 -2.32
CA GLN A 54 -14.46 24.50 -3.76
C GLN A 54 -14.38 23.19 -4.55
N ARG A 55 -13.55 22.22 -4.15
CA ARG A 55 -13.54 20.89 -4.77
C ARG A 55 -14.81 20.12 -4.47
N ILE A 56 -15.28 20.15 -3.23
CA ILE A 56 -16.58 19.58 -2.83
C ILE A 56 -17.70 20.16 -3.71
N LEU A 57 -17.76 21.49 -3.87
CA LEU A 57 -18.75 22.14 -4.75
C LEU A 57 -18.55 21.79 -6.22
N ALA A 58 -17.31 21.71 -6.70
CA ALA A 58 -17.01 21.35 -8.07
C ALA A 58 -17.50 19.94 -8.43
N LEU A 59 -17.39 18.99 -7.49
CA LEU A 59 -17.89 17.63 -7.68
C LEU A 59 -19.43 17.61 -7.72
N LYS A 60 -20.09 18.28 -6.76
CA LYS A 60 -21.56 18.39 -6.72
C LYS A 60 -22.16 19.03 -7.97
N THR A 61 -21.48 20.03 -8.53
CA THR A 61 -21.94 20.74 -9.72
C THR A 61 -21.60 20.05 -11.04
N GLY A 62 -20.87 18.92 -11.02
CA GLY A 62 -20.37 18.26 -12.24
C GLY A 62 -19.22 18.98 -12.93
N THR A 63 -18.60 19.96 -12.25
CA THR A 63 -17.42 20.68 -12.75
C THR A 63 -16.17 19.78 -12.77
N ILE A 64 -16.09 18.82 -11.83
CA ILE A 64 -15.17 17.67 -11.85
C ILE A 64 -16.00 16.39 -11.69
N ASP A 65 -15.47 15.27 -12.16
CA ASP A 65 -16.10 13.95 -12.09
C ASP A 65 -15.57 13.13 -10.90
N MET A 66 -14.36 13.43 -10.42
CA MET A 66 -13.75 12.85 -9.22
C MET A 66 -12.67 13.79 -8.66
N ASP A 67 -12.21 13.54 -7.45
CA ASP A 67 -11.09 14.27 -6.80
C ASP A 67 -9.92 13.31 -6.54
N THR A 68 -8.70 13.81 -6.65
CA THR A 68 -7.49 13.09 -6.19
C THR A 68 -7.39 13.05 -4.67
N HIS A 69 -8.07 13.96 -3.98
CA HIS A 69 -8.03 14.07 -2.53
C HIS A 69 -9.14 13.30 -1.83
N PHE A 70 -8.82 12.79 -0.64
CA PHE A 70 -9.81 12.30 0.30
C PHE A 70 -10.58 13.47 0.93
N PHE A 71 -11.84 13.26 1.30
CA PHE A 71 -12.66 14.26 2.00
C PHE A 71 -12.91 13.87 3.46
N ASP A 72 -13.14 14.87 4.29
CA ASP A 72 -13.40 14.66 5.71
C ASP A 72 -14.78 14.02 5.95
N PRO A 73 -14.90 13.07 6.90
CA PRO A 73 -16.16 12.41 7.25
C PRO A 73 -17.42 13.28 7.34
N TYR A 74 -17.28 14.52 7.79
CA TYR A 74 -18.38 15.49 7.88
C TYR A 74 -19.12 15.75 6.56
N TYR A 75 -18.49 15.49 5.40
CA TYR A 75 -19.12 15.64 4.08
C TYR A 75 -19.84 14.37 3.58
N VAL A 76 -19.86 13.26 4.33
CA VAL A 76 -20.53 12.01 3.89
C VAL A 76 -22.00 12.26 3.60
N ASP A 77 -22.76 12.82 4.55
CA ASP A 77 -24.19 13.13 4.38
C ASP A 77 -24.44 14.04 3.16
N VAL A 78 -23.50 14.96 2.88
CA VAL A 78 -23.59 15.90 1.76
C VAL A 78 -23.54 15.20 0.40
N PHE A 79 -22.81 14.08 0.31
CA PHE A 79 -22.67 13.29 -0.92
C PHE A 79 -23.69 12.16 -1.01
N GLU A 80 -24.06 11.53 0.10
CA GLU A 80 -25.10 10.48 0.11
C GLU A 80 -26.48 10.99 -0.31
N GLU A 81 -26.77 12.29 -0.11
CA GLU A 81 -27.99 12.94 -0.60
C GLU A 81 -28.01 13.16 -2.13
N ASP A 82 -26.86 13.10 -2.81
CA ASP A 82 -26.76 13.33 -4.25
C ASP A 82 -26.80 12.00 -5.03
N PRO A 83 -27.88 11.72 -5.79
CA PRO A 83 -28.04 10.44 -6.49
C PRO A 83 -27.03 10.23 -7.63
N ASP A 84 -26.31 11.29 -8.04
CA ASP A 84 -25.30 11.24 -9.10
C ASP A 84 -23.88 11.02 -8.56
N VAL A 85 -23.71 10.89 -7.24
CA VAL A 85 -22.42 10.74 -6.57
C VAL A 85 -22.37 9.44 -5.77
N SER A 86 -21.24 8.76 -5.81
CA SER A 86 -20.92 7.62 -4.97
C SER A 86 -19.67 7.90 -4.15
N ILE A 87 -19.53 7.18 -3.03
CA ILE A 87 -18.39 7.30 -2.11
C ILE A 87 -17.63 5.98 -2.14
N PHE A 88 -16.36 6.04 -2.53
CA PHE A 88 -15.39 4.99 -2.28
C PHE A 88 -14.85 5.15 -0.85
N SER A 89 -14.72 4.03 -0.13
CA SER A 89 -14.10 3.99 1.19
C SER A 89 -13.12 2.83 1.31
N ALA A 90 -11.97 3.09 1.92
CA ALA A 90 -10.97 2.06 2.21
C ALA A 90 -10.19 2.39 3.48
N LEU A 91 -9.79 1.36 4.22
CA LEU A 91 -8.84 1.52 5.31
C LEU A 91 -7.50 2.00 4.76
N ARG A 92 -6.90 2.98 5.43
CA ARG A 92 -5.61 3.53 5.08
C ARG A 92 -4.50 2.50 5.33
N ASN A 93 -3.57 2.36 4.39
CA ASN A 93 -2.29 1.70 4.63
C ASN A 93 -1.38 2.63 5.46
N GLY A 94 -1.74 2.80 6.72
CA GLY A 94 -1.15 3.79 7.62
C GLY A 94 -2.05 4.02 8.83
N TYR A 95 -1.54 4.74 9.82
CA TYR A 95 -2.22 4.93 11.10
C TYR A 95 -1.76 6.19 11.82
N GLY A 96 -2.57 6.65 12.77
CA GLY A 96 -2.15 7.59 13.81
C GLY A 96 -1.51 6.84 14.97
N HIS A 97 -0.47 7.40 15.57
CA HIS A 97 0.26 6.76 16.67
C HIS A 97 0.88 7.79 17.63
N LEU A 98 1.21 7.30 18.82
CA LEU A 98 2.05 7.97 19.81
C LEU A 98 3.43 7.30 19.80
N THR A 99 4.44 8.03 19.33
CA THR A 99 5.84 7.60 19.32
C THR A 99 6.46 7.93 20.68
N ILE A 100 7.08 6.94 21.33
CA ILE A 100 7.57 7.03 22.71
C ILE A 100 9.10 6.97 22.75
N ASN A 101 9.74 7.91 23.45
CA ASN A 101 11.17 7.87 23.71
C ASN A 101 11.48 6.78 24.76
N CYS A 102 12.08 5.68 24.33
CA CYS A 102 12.38 4.50 25.13
C CYS A 102 13.72 4.57 25.89
N ARG A 103 14.35 5.76 25.96
CA ARG A 103 15.61 5.95 26.68
C ARG A 103 15.52 7.03 27.74
N ASP A 104 15.16 8.25 27.32
CA ASP A 104 15.24 9.44 28.18
C ASP A 104 13.84 10.01 28.54
N GLY A 105 12.80 9.57 27.84
CA GLY A 105 11.45 10.09 27.99
C GLY A 105 10.89 9.95 29.40
N GLY A 106 10.21 10.99 29.87
CA GLY A 106 9.56 11.04 31.17
C GLY A 106 10.54 10.99 32.32
N ASP A 107 11.64 11.75 32.23
CA ASP A 107 12.76 11.70 33.17
C ASP A 107 13.36 10.28 33.30
N GLY A 108 13.39 9.52 32.18
CA GLY A 108 13.83 8.13 32.12
C GLY A 108 12.75 7.10 32.51
N ALA A 109 11.57 7.51 32.95
CA ALA A 109 10.48 6.58 33.29
C ALA A 109 10.03 5.74 32.08
N LEU A 110 10.04 6.33 30.89
CA LEU A 110 9.64 5.64 29.65
C LEU A 110 10.74 4.72 29.12
N ALA A 111 11.91 4.64 29.74
CA ALA A 111 12.89 3.61 29.46
C ALA A 111 12.39 2.22 29.88
N ASP A 112 11.63 2.16 30.97
CA ASP A 112 11.03 0.91 31.44
C ASP A 112 9.80 0.53 30.60
N PRO A 113 9.81 -0.60 29.87
CA PRO A 113 8.63 -1.10 29.16
C PRO A 113 7.41 -1.28 30.06
N VAL A 114 7.56 -1.45 31.38
CA VAL A 114 6.44 -1.52 32.34
C VAL A 114 5.59 -0.26 32.29
N VAL A 115 6.21 0.94 32.30
CA VAL A 115 5.48 2.21 32.26
C VAL A 115 4.76 2.37 30.93
N ARG A 116 5.42 2.03 29.81
CA ARG A 116 4.84 2.12 28.47
C ARG A 116 3.65 1.16 28.29
N ARG A 117 3.76 -0.06 28.82
CA ARG A 117 2.67 -1.05 28.81
C ARG A 117 1.51 -0.64 29.70
N ALA A 118 1.77 -0.10 30.88
CA ALA A 118 0.72 0.41 31.76
C ALA A 118 -0.05 1.54 31.08
N PHE A 119 0.66 2.46 30.44
CA PHE A 119 0.07 3.51 29.61
C PHE A 119 -0.79 2.94 28.47
N ALA A 120 -0.29 1.96 27.72
CA ALA A 120 -1.04 1.32 26.64
C ALA A 120 -2.36 0.70 27.13
N TYR A 121 -2.37 0.02 28.29
CA TYR A 121 -3.61 -0.50 28.88
C TYR A 121 -4.56 0.61 29.34
N ALA A 122 -4.07 1.75 29.84
CA ALA A 122 -4.94 2.83 30.30
C ALA A 122 -5.52 3.68 29.15
N PHE A 123 -4.85 3.72 27.99
CA PHE A 123 -5.26 4.51 26.84
C PHE A 123 -6.51 3.92 26.14
N ASP A 124 -7.55 4.73 25.95
CA ASP A 124 -8.83 4.28 25.37
C ASP A 124 -8.92 4.60 23.87
N LYS A 125 -8.60 3.61 23.03
CA LYS A 125 -8.67 3.77 21.56
C LYS A 125 -10.10 3.80 21.04
N THR A 126 -11.00 3.06 21.66
CA THR A 126 -12.44 3.14 21.32
C THR A 126 -12.96 4.57 21.52
N ARG A 127 -12.51 5.27 22.57
CA ARG A 127 -12.83 6.69 22.77
C ARG A 127 -12.25 7.59 21.69
N VAL A 128 -11.01 7.34 21.22
CA VAL A 128 -10.44 8.04 20.06
C VAL A 128 -11.34 7.89 18.84
N ILE A 129 -11.79 6.67 18.54
CA ILE A 129 -12.62 6.39 17.37
C ILE A 129 -13.95 7.12 17.45
N SER A 130 -14.61 7.09 18.62
CA SER A 130 -15.94 7.66 18.77
C SER A 130 -15.96 9.18 18.93
N GLU A 131 -14.93 9.79 19.55
CA GLU A 131 -14.93 11.22 19.90
C GLU A 131 -14.04 12.09 19.01
N VAL A 132 -13.01 11.51 18.36
CA VAL A 132 -12.05 12.24 17.53
C VAL A 132 -12.21 11.89 16.05
N MET A 133 -12.47 10.62 15.75
CA MET A 133 -12.52 10.12 14.37
C MET A 133 -13.95 9.94 13.83
N ASP A 134 -14.98 10.25 14.64
CA ASP A 134 -16.41 10.12 14.31
C ASP A 134 -16.81 8.75 13.74
N GLY A 135 -16.11 7.68 14.14
CA GLY A 135 -16.35 6.32 13.65
C GLY A 135 -15.69 5.98 12.29
N PHE A 136 -14.95 6.91 11.69
CA PHE A 136 -14.23 6.71 10.42
C PHE A 136 -12.81 6.17 10.62
N SER A 137 -12.69 5.23 11.54
CA SER A 137 -11.46 4.52 11.86
C SER A 137 -11.77 3.24 12.64
N ILE A 138 -10.80 2.34 12.71
CA ILE A 138 -10.85 1.14 13.55
C ILE A 138 -9.78 1.18 14.63
N GLU A 139 -10.02 0.42 15.70
CA GLU A 139 -8.97 0.10 16.67
C GLU A 139 -7.87 -0.73 16.00
N HIS A 140 -6.63 -0.52 16.43
CA HIS A 140 -5.46 -1.21 15.89
C HIS A 140 -4.29 -1.17 16.87
N ASP A 141 -3.52 -2.25 17.00
CA ASP A 141 -2.35 -2.38 17.86
C ASP A 141 -1.04 -2.64 17.08
N SER A 142 -1.12 -3.42 16.01
CA SER A 142 0.02 -3.80 15.20
C SER A 142 0.66 -2.59 14.52
N LEU A 143 1.98 -2.59 14.48
CA LEU A 143 2.74 -1.56 13.79
C LEU A 143 2.73 -1.72 12.26
N VAL A 144 2.18 -2.83 11.74
CA VAL A 144 1.83 -2.97 10.33
C VAL A 144 0.32 -2.71 10.17
N PRO A 145 -0.11 -1.78 9.31
CA PRO A 145 -1.53 -1.43 9.16
C PRO A 145 -2.40 -2.59 8.69
N ALA A 146 -3.67 -2.61 9.08
CA ALA A 146 -4.62 -3.68 8.75
C ALA A 146 -4.71 -4.05 7.25
N PRO A 147 -4.64 -3.11 6.28
CA PRO A 147 -4.67 -3.47 4.86
C PRO A 147 -3.42 -4.21 4.34
N ASN A 148 -2.30 -4.17 5.08
CA ASN A 148 -1.05 -4.76 4.64
C ASN A 148 -1.01 -6.26 4.96
N GLY A 149 -0.63 -7.08 3.98
CA GLY A 149 -0.62 -8.55 4.09
C GLY A 149 0.39 -9.15 5.10
N PHE A 150 1.28 -8.34 5.68
CA PHE A 150 2.16 -8.74 6.78
C PHE A 150 1.61 -8.35 8.16
N CYS A 151 0.41 -7.75 8.22
CA CYS A 151 -0.24 -7.40 9.47
C CYS A 151 -0.59 -8.64 10.29
N ILE A 152 -0.28 -8.60 11.58
CA ILE A 152 -0.58 -9.67 12.53
C ILE A 152 -1.66 -9.29 13.56
N GLU A 153 -2.48 -8.27 13.29
CA GLU A 153 -3.47 -7.77 14.26
C GLU A 153 -4.31 -8.91 14.87
N ASP A 154 -4.85 -9.78 14.02
CA ASP A 154 -5.67 -10.93 14.43
C ASP A 154 -4.87 -12.06 15.12
N GLU A 155 -3.54 -12.01 15.10
CA GLU A 155 -2.65 -12.98 15.74
C GLU A 155 -2.10 -12.51 17.09
N LEU A 156 -2.36 -11.25 17.49
CA LEU A 156 -1.94 -10.73 18.78
C LEU A 156 -2.74 -11.42 19.91
N GLU A 157 -2.04 -11.83 20.97
CA GLU A 157 -2.67 -12.56 22.09
C GLU A 157 -3.61 -11.69 22.93
N TRP A 158 -3.40 -10.38 22.93
CA TRP A 158 -4.23 -9.38 23.62
C TRP A 158 -4.19 -8.04 22.88
N HIS A 159 -5.18 -7.19 23.17
CA HIS A 159 -5.30 -5.85 22.59
C HIS A 159 -5.41 -4.73 23.64
N TYR A 160 -4.99 -3.52 23.26
CA TYR A 160 -5.05 -2.29 24.05
C TYR A 160 -6.24 -1.39 23.64
N TYR A 161 -7.32 -1.97 23.14
CA TYR A 161 -8.42 -1.22 22.51
C TYR A 161 -9.20 -0.33 23.47
N THR A 162 -9.56 -0.86 24.64
CA THR A 162 -10.40 -0.19 25.62
C THR A 162 -9.60 0.21 26.85
N ASN A 163 -10.14 1.14 27.64
CA ASN A 163 -9.56 1.50 28.93
C ASN A 163 -9.51 0.31 29.90
N GLN A 164 -8.30 -0.17 30.16
CA GLN A 164 -7.93 -1.26 31.06
C GLN A 164 -7.00 -0.74 32.17
N THR A 165 -7.27 0.45 32.69
CA THR A 165 -6.49 1.13 33.76
C THR A 165 -6.15 0.20 34.93
N ASP A 166 -7.07 -0.68 35.36
CA ASP A 166 -6.83 -1.59 36.48
C ASP A 166 -5.63 -2.53 36.23
N ILE A 167 -5.46 -3.01 34.99
CA ILE A 167 -4.31 -3.81 34.58
C ILE A 167 -3.04 -2.95 34.62
N GLY A 168 -3.11 -1.73 34.08
CA GLY A 168 -1.97 -0.80 34.09
C GLY A 168 -1.48 -0.46 35.51
N ASN A 169 -2.41 -0.18 36.43
CA ASN A 169 -2.09 0.06 37.85
C ASN A 169 -1.46 -1.18 38.50
N GLN A 170 -2.01 -2.38 38.27
CA GLN A 170 -1.45 -3.62 38.81
C GLN A 170 -0.02 -3.88 38.34
N ILE A 171 0.29 -3.64 37.06
CA ILE A 171 1.64 -3.83 36.52
C ILE A 171 2.63 -2.83 37.15
N LEU A 172 2.22 -1.57 37.34
CA LEU A 172 3.03 -0.56 38.00
C LEU A 172 3.27 -0.89 39.48
N ASP A 173 2.24 -1.35 40.19
CA ASP A 173 2.34 -1.77 41.59
C ASP A 173 3.32 -2.95 41.74
N ASP A 174 3.21 -3.97 40.88
CA ASP A 174 4.08 -5.15 40.89
C ASP A 174 5.55 -4.81 40.55
N ALA A 175 5.77 -3.74 39.78
CA ALA A 175 7.10 -3.22 39.45
C ALA A 175 7.67 -2.23 40.48
N GLY A 176 6.91 -1.89 41.53
CA GLY A 176 7.37 -1.04 42.64
C GLY A 176 7.25 0.47 42.41
N TYR A 177 6.42 0.90 41.45
CA TYR A 177 6.12 2.32 41.24
C TYR A 177 5.12 2.81 42.30
N GLU A 178 5.55 3.08 43.52
CA GLU A 178 4.62 3.42 44.62
C GLU A 178 3.98 4.81 44.46
N ILE A 179 2.71 4.94 44.85
CA ILE A 179 2.01 6.24 44.89
C ILE A 179 2.44 7.00 46.15
N ASN A 180 3.02 8.18 45.98
CA ASN A 180 3.33 9.08 47.07
C ASN A 180 2.04 9.63 47.68
N SER A 181 1.83 9.41 48.99
CA SER A 181 0.59 9.81 49.68
C SER A 181 0.38 11.32 49.82
N GLU A 182 1.44 12.12 49.67
CA GLU A 182 1.38 13.59 49.74
C GLU A 182 1.04 14.21 48.38
N THR A 183 1.64 13.69 47.30
CA THR A 183 1.44 14.24 45.94
C THR A 183 0.30 13.56 45.18
N GLY A 184 -0.01 12.30 45.51
CA GLY A 184 -0.98 11.46 44.80
C GLY A 184 -0.44 10.87 43.50
N TYR A 185 0.85 11.05 43.20
CA TYR A 185 1.52 10.56 41.99
C TYR A 185 2.56 9.49 42.30
N ARG A 186 2.85 8.63 41.32
CA ARG A 186 3.87 7.59 41.40
C ARG A 186 5.28 8.17 41.34
N GLU A 187 6.21 7.48 42.01
CA GLU A 187 7.65 7.78 41.99
C GLU A 187 8.44 6.66 41.32
N LEU A 188 9.63 7.00 40.82
CA LEU A 188 10.56 6.01 40.26
C LEU A 188 11.03 5.03 41.36
N PRO A 189 11.05 3.71 41.10
CA PRO A 189 11.40 2.68 42.09
C PRO A 189 12.83 2.78 42.65
N ASP A 190 13.75 3.44 41.95
CA ASP A 190 15.16 3.59 42.33
C ASP A 190 15.43 4.81 43.23
N GLY A 191 14.37 5.50 43.66
CA GLY A 191 14.48 6.74 44.43
C GLY A 191 14.74 7.98 43.56
N GLY A 192 14.53 7.88 42.24
CA GLY A 192 14.58 9.00 41.30
C GLY A 192 13.49 10.07 41.53
N GLY A 193 12.49 9.78 42.38
CA GLY A 193 11.42 10.70 42.76
C GLY A 193 10.29 10.75 41.74
N GLN A 194 9.46 11.79 41.83
CA GLN A 194 8.34 12.01 40.92
C GLN A 194 8.83 12.42 39.52
N PHE A 195 8.16 11.92 38.49
CA PHE A 195 8.42 12.23 37.08
C PHE A 195 7.15 12.77 36.42
N SER A 196 7.31 13.44 35.27
CA SER A 196 6.19 13.95 34.48
C SER A 196 6.34 13.58 33.01
N ILE A 197 5.23 13.32 32.33
CA ILE A 197 5.19 12.99 30.90
C ILE A 197 4.63 14.16 30.09
N THR A 198 5.30 14.52 29.01
CA THR A 198 4.84 15.52 28.04
C THR A 198 4.41 14.85 26.74
N LEU A 199 3.13 14.97 26.38
CA LEU A 199 2.60 14.52 25.10
C LEU A 199 2.54 15.68 24.10
N SER A 200 3.35 15.61 23.05
CA SER A 200 3.48 16.68 22.06
C SER A 200 2.73 16.38 20.76
N TYR A 201 2.23 17.42 20.10
CA TYR A 201 1.57 17.34 18.79
C TYR A 201 1.81 18.62 17.96
N SER A 202 1.52 18.58 16.65
CA SER A 202 1.58 19.76 15.79
C SER A 202 0.42 20.72 16.08
N SER A 203 0.68 22.03 16.16
CA SER A 203 -0.37 23.04 16.31
C SER A 203 -1.36 23.06 15.14
N THR A 204 -1.00 22.51 13.97
CA THR A 204 -1.89 22.33 12.81
C THR A 204 -2.87 21.17 12.95
N THR A 205 -2.77 20.37 14.02
CA THR A 205 -3.57 19.15 14.24
C THR A 205 -4.32 19.18 15.58
N GLU A 206 -4.68 20.34 16.11
CA GLU A 206 -5.33 20.47 17.44
C GLU A 206 -6.55 19.55 17.60
N GLN A 207 -7.40 19.44 16.58
CA GLN A 207 -8.61 18.62 16.66
C GLN A 207 -8.28 17.13 16.85
N ILE A 208 -7.33 16.61 16.06
CA ILE A 208 -6.95 15.19 16.09
C ILE A 208 -5.83 14.94 17.10
N GLY A 209 -4.63 15.47 16.83
CA GLY A 209 -3.46 15.28 17.68
C GLY A 209 -3.63 15.88 19.07
N GLY A 210 -4.23 17.06 19.17
CA GLY A 210 -4.51 17.69 20.47
C GLY A 210 -5.57 16.95 21.29
N GLY A 211 -6.57 16.37 20.63
CA GLY A 211 -7.57 15.48 21.25
C GLY A 211 -6.96 14.17 21.75
N ILE A 212 -6.16 13.50 20.91
CA ILE A 212 -5.46 12.25 21.24
C ILE A 212 -4.46 12.44 22.39
N CYS A 213 -3.66 13.51 22.35
CA CYS A 213 -2.72 13.81 23.45
C CYS A 213 -3.46 14.11 24.76
N GLN A 214 -4.64 14.74 24.71
CA GLN A 214 -5.46 14.93 25.91
C GLN A 214 -5.95 13.59 26.47
N MET A 215 -6.37 12.65 25.63
CA MET A 215 -6.72 11.29 26.08
C MET A 215 -5.52 10.55 26.70
N GLY A 216 -4.32 10.80 26.19
CA GLY A 216 -3.09 10.28 26.80
C GLY A 216 -2.81 10.89 28.17
N VAL A 217 -3.03 12.20 28.35
CA VAL A 217 -2.96 12.86 29.67
C VAL A 217 -3.98 12.26 30.63
N ASP A 218 -5.22 12.04 30.18
CA ASP A 218 -6.28 11.43 30.98
C ASP A 218 -5.86 10.00 31.43
N ALA A 219 -5.27 9.20 30.53
CA ALA A 219 -4.79 7.86 30.83
C ALA A 219 -3.63 7.85 31.84
N PHE A 220 -2.66 8.76 31.74
CA PHE A 220 -1.62 8.87 32.76
C PHE A 220 -2.19 9.29 34.12
N ALA A 221 -3.19 10.17 34.15
CA ALA A 221 -3.84 10.58 35.38
C ALA A 221 -4.52 9.40 36.10
N THR A 222 -5.14 8.46 35.38
CA THR A 222 -5.74 7.25 35.99
C THR A 222 -4.71 6.26 36.51
N LEU A 223 -3.47 6.32 35.98
CA LEU A 223 -2.31 5.57 36.47
C LEU A 223 -1.57 6.28 37.61
N HIS A 224 -2.06 7.43 38.08
CA HIS A 224 -1.35 8.25 39.06
C HIS A 224 0.02 8.74 38.56
N ILE A 225 0.16 9.03 37.27
CA ILE A 225 1.37 9.62 36.67
C ILE A 225 1.04 11.05 36.24
N GLN A 226 1.93 12.00 36.55
CA GLN A 226 1.75 13.38 36.11
C GLN A 226 1.98 13.47 34.61
N ALA A 227 1.06 14.08 33.88
CA ALA A 227 1.23 14.32 32.46
C ALA A 227 0.61 15.64 32.00
N VAL A 228 1.15 16.21 30.94
CA VAL A 228 0.65 17.41 30.27
C VAL A 228 0.71 17.21 28.75
N LYS A 229 -0.14 17.94 28.02
CA LYS A 229 -0.01 18.06 26.57
C LYS A 229 0.64 19.39 26.18
N SER A 230 1.41 19.39 25.11
CA SER A 230 1.99 20.59 24.51
C SER A 230 1.87 20.55 22.99
N TYR A 231 1.83 21.72 22.36
CA TYR A 231 1.89 21.83 20.90
C TYR A 231 3.21 22.45 20.45
N THR A 232 3.58 22.20 19.21
CA THR A 232 4.66 22.92 18.53
C THR A 232 4.22 23.39 17.14
N ASP A 233 4.63 24.59 16.74
CA ASP A 233 4.32 25.20 15.44
C ASP A 233 5.12 24.61 14.29
N PHE A 234 6.26 24.00 14.62
CA PHE A 234 7.06 23.21 13.73
C PHE A 234 7.46 22.00 14.56
N LEU A 235 6.94 20.83 14.23
CA LEU A 235 7.51 19.59 14.73
C LEU A 235 8.95 19.57 14.20
N ASP A 236 9.89 20.00 15.04
CA ASP A 236 11.28 20.15 14.65
C ASP A 236 11.71 18.78 14.10
N PRO A 237 12.12 18.66 12.82
CA PRO A 237 12.70 17.44 12.30
C PRO A 237 13.81 16.95 13.23
N ASN A 238 14.47 17.86 13.94
CA ASN A 238 15.48 17.55 14.94
C ASN A 238 14.94 16.96 16.25
N SER A 239 13.68 17.09 16.63
CA SER A 239 13.18 16.49 17.88
C SER A 239 13.18 14.95 17.79
N LEU A 240 12.63 14.39 16.71
CA LEU A 240 12.76 12.95 16.44
C LEU A 240 14.16 12.60 15.93
N SER A 241 14.74 13.40 15.01
CA SER A 241 16.01 13.03 14.39
C SER A 241 17.23 13.20 15.29
N ASN A 242 17.19 14.01 16.35
CA ASN A 242 18.27 14.06 17.35
C ASN A 242 18.04 13.12 18.53
N HIS A 243 16.95 12.34 18.56
CA HIS A 243 16.54 11.67 19.81
C HIS A 243 16.41 12.69 20.94
N GLY A 244 15.81 13.84 20.60
CA GLY A 244 15.82 15.05 21.41
C GLY A 244 14.99 14.94 22.69
N ASP A 245 14.80 16.09 23.33
CA ASP A 245 14.02 16.25 24.56
C ASP A 245 12.51 16.13 24.27
N TYR A 246 12.04 14.89 24.08
CA TYR A 246 10.62 14.56 24.01
C TYR A 246 10.34 13.27 24.77
N ASP A 247 9.13 13.18 25.33
CA ASP A 247 8.67 11.98 26.01
C ASP A 247 7.79 11.15 25.07
N ILE A 248 6.71 11.76 24.57
CA ILE A 248 5.76 11.14 23.64
C ILE A 248 5.34 12.18 22.59
N ILE A 249 5.32 11.81 21.31
CA ILE A 249 4.84 12.67 20.23
C ILE A 249 3.78 11.96 19.39
N PHE A 250 2.68 12.65 19.09
CA PHE A 250 1.67 12.19 18.14
C PHE A 250 2.11 12.45 16.69
N TYR A 251 2.03 11.41 15.85
CA TYR A 251 2.21 11.47 14.41
C TYR A 251 1.20 10.57 13.68
N ALA A 252 1.09 10.77 12.38
CA ALA A 252 0.46 9.82 11.48
C ALA A 252 1.47 9.38 10.40
N VAL A 253 1.47 8.10 10.05
CA VAL A 253 2.39 7.51 9.06
C VAL A 253 1.60 6.90 7.90
N ASN A 254 2.13 7.02 6.69
CA ASN A 254 1.65 6.37 5.47
C ASN A 254 2.69 5.37 4.98
N PHE A 255 2.25 4.21 4.53
CA PHE A 255 3.08 3.24 3.84
C PHE A 255 2.64 3.18 2.37
N TYR A 256 3.60 3.38 1.47
CA TYR A 256 3.34 3.49 0.03
C TYR A 256 3.57 2.16 -0.72
N SER A 257 3.92 1.10 0.00
CA SER A 257 4.02 -0.27 -0.47
C SER A 257 3.54 -1.24 0.62
N ASN A 258 3.49 -2.53 0.27
CA ASN A 258 3.25 -3.61 1.23
C ASN A 258 4.55 -4.15 1.85
N ASP A 259 5.72 -3.57 1.53
CA ASP A 259 6.98 -4.02 2.09
C ASP A 259 7.08 -3.67 3.57
N VAL A 260 7.68 -4.59 4.34
CA VAL A 260 7.89 -4.43 5.78
C VAL A 260 9.35 -4.54 6.19
N ASP A 261 10.27 -4.42 5.21
CA ASP A 261 11.72 -4.38 5.45
C ASP A 261 12.15 -3.19 6.31
N TRP A 262 11.36 -2.11 6.35
CA TRP A 262 11.53 -0.98 7.27
C TRP A 262 11.58 -1.41 8.75
N LEU A 263 10.96 -2.53 9.14
CA LEU A 263 11.09 -3.10 10.48
C LEU A 263 12.57 -3.44 10.80
N ALA A 264 13.41 -3.79 9.82
CA ALA A 264 14.83 -4.03 10.04
C ALA A 264 15.64 -2.77 10.36
N TYR A 265 15.08 -1.57 10.21
CA TYR A 265 15.81 -0.32 10.34
C TYR A 265 15.20 0.59 11.42
N GLU A 266 13.87 0.79 11.43
CA GLU A 266 13.19 1.78 12.27
C GLU A 266 13.30 1.50 13.78
N TYR A 267 13.64 0.28 14.18
CA TYR A 267 13.79 -0.10 15.59
C TYR A 267 15.10 -0.83 15.86
N TRP A 268 16.06 -0.74 14.95
CA TRP A 268 17.32 -1.47 15.07
C TRP A 268 18.19 -0.84 16.15
N SER A 269 18.67 -1.66 17.10
CA SER A 269 19.46 -1.15 18.22
C SER A 269 20.75 -0.44 17.81
N GLU A 270 21.36 -0.82 16.69
CA GLU A 270 22.59 -0.15 16.19
C GLU A 270 22.31 1.30 15.74
N TYR A 271 21.05 1.61 15.42
CA TYR A 271 20.59 2.93 15.01
C TYR A 271 20.07 3.79 16.17
N ALA A 272 20.03 3.26 17.41
CA ALA A 272 19.50 3.99 18.56
C ALA A 272 20.25 5.29 18.90
N ASP A 273 21.50 5.45 18.41
CA ASP A 273 22.32 6.66 18.58
C ASP A 273 22.65 7.35 17.25
N VAL A 274 21.98 6.96 16.15
CA VAL A 274 22.20 7.52 14.81
C VAL A 274 21.17 8.62 14.54
N TYR A 275 21.65 9.77 14.03
CA TYR A 275 20.79 10.90 13.69
C TYR A 275 19.77 10.51 12.62
N GLY A 276 18.49 10.78 12.85
CA GLY A 276 17.39 10.52 11.93
C GLY A 276 16.88 9.07 11.89
N GLU A 277 17.52 8.16 12.64
CA GLU A 277 17.23 6.73 12.61
C GLU A 277 16.76 6.24 13.98
N ASN A 278 15.94 5.19 14.03
CA ASN A 278 15.35 4.67 15.26
C ASN A 278 14.69 5.73 16.16
N PRO A 279 13.62 6.39 15.70
CA PRO A 279 12.98 7.54 16.35
C PRO A 279 12.28 7.22 17.68
N THR A 280 12.58 6.08 18.30
CA THR A 280 12.08 5.67 19.61
C THR A 280 13.21 5.38 20.60
N ASN A 281 14.48 5.38 20.17
CA ASN A 281 15.62 4.86 20.93
C ASN A 281 15.41 3.43 21.44
N PHE A 282 14.59 2.64 20.74
CA PHE A 282 14.30 1.27 21.15
C PHE A 282 15.54 0.39 20.97
N VAL A 283 15.87 -0.38 22.01
CA VAL A 283 16.98 -1.33 22.01
C VAL A 283 16.47 -2.67 22.52
N ASN A 284 16.56 -3.72 21.70
CA ASN A 284 16.09 -5.04 22.08
C ASN A 284 16.81 -6.15 21.29
N ALA A 285 17.65 -6.93 21.97
CA ALA A 285 18.44 -7.98 21.32
C ALA A 285 17.60 -9.11 20.70
N THR A 286 16.40 -9.39 21.24
CA THR A 286 15.50 -10.39 20.66
C THR A 286 14.90 -9.87 19.35
N TYR A 287 14.53 -8.59 19.32
CA TYR A 287 14.08 -7.92 18.10
C TYR A 287 15.16 -7.96 17.02
N ASP A 288 16.38 -7.53 17.36
CA ASP A 288 17.51 -7.48 16.44
C ASP A 288 17.87 -8.86 15.86
N SER A 289 17.60 -9.94 16.61
CA SER A 289 17.90 -11.30 16.17
C SER A 289 17.10 -11.75 14.94
N TRP A 290 15.93 -11.16 14.70
CA TRP A 290 15.07 -11.45 13.55
C TRP A 290 15.45 -10.66 12.29
N ARG A 291 16.23 -9.59 12.45
CA ARG A 291 16.57 -8.64 11.37
C ARG A 291 17.12 -9.32 10.12
N ASN A 292 18.07 -10.25 10.29
CA ASN A 292 18.70 -10.93 9.16
C ASN A 292 17.73 -11.85 8.41
N GLN A 293 16.82 -12.52 9.13
CA GLN A 293 15.80 -13.35 8.48
C GLN A 293 14.78 -12.48 7.73
N LEU A 294 14.42 -11.31 8.27
CA LEU A 294 13.56 -10.36 7.58
C LEU A 294 14.22 -9.89 6.28
N LEU A 295 15.48 -9.44 6.32
CA LEU A 295 16.16 -8.86 5.15
C LEU A 295 16.58 -9.89 4.10
N TYR A 296 17.00 -11.09 4.52
CA TYR A 296 17.64 -12.06 3.63
C TYR A 296 16.87 -13.39 3.49
N GLY A 297 15.67 -13.48 4.06
CA GLY A 297 14.74 -14.57 3.75
C GLY A 297 14.42 -14.57 2.25
N THR A 298 14.37 -15.75 1.64
CA THR A 298 14.13 -15.91 0.19
C THR A 298 12.71 -16.35 -0.13
N THR A 299 11.91 -16.66 0.89
CA THR A 299 10.49 -16.99 0.74
C THR A 299 9.62 -16.08 1.58
N TYR A 300 8.37 -15.91 1.14
CA TYR A 300 7.37 -15.15 1.88
C TYR A 300 7.22 -15.66 3.32
N GLU A 301 7.23 -16.98 3.54
CA GLU A 301 7.04 -17.58 4.86
C GLU A 301 8.17 -17.22 5.83
N GLN A 302 9.43 -17.22 5.37
CA GLN A 302 10.57 -16.84 6.20
C GLN A 302 10.50 -15.37 6.61
N VAL A 303 10.14 -14.51 5.67
CA VAL A 303 10.00 -13.07 5.88
C VAL A 303 8.80 -12.77 6.79
N TYR A 304 7.67 -13.44 6.55
CA TYR A 304 6.46 -13.30 7.36
C TYR A 304 6.70 -13.72 8.81
N GLU A 305 7.37 -14.85 9.04
CA GLU A 305 7.73 -15.30 10.39
C GLU A 305 8.56 -14.23 11.12
N ALA A 306 9.61 -13.69 10.48
CA ALA A 306 10.44 -12.65 11.07
C ALA A 306 9.64 -11.37 11.36
N ALA A 307 8.85 -10.91 10.38
CA ALA A 307 8.00 -9.71 10.54
C ALA A 307 6.97 -9.88 11.66
N ALA A 308 6.36 -11.06 11.79
CA ALA A 308 5.38 -11.38 12.82
C ALA A 308 6.03 -11.37 14.21
N GLU A 309 7.18 -12.01 14.40
CA GLU A 309 7.87 -12.02 15.68
C GLU A 309 8.38 -10.63 16.07
N MET A 310 8.86 -9.84 15.10
CA MET A 310 9.22 -8.44 15.31
C MET A 310 8.02 -7.61 15.77
N GLN A 311 6.86 -7.73 15.11
CA GLN A 311 5.62 -7.04 15.51
C GLN A 311 5.16 -7.44 16.94
N LYS A 312 5.23 -8.72 17.31
CA LYS A 312 4.89 -9.19 18.67
C LYS A 312 5.79 -8.57 19.75
N ILE A 313 7.09 -8.46 19.46
CA ILE A 313 8.06 -7.83 20.39
C ILE A 313 7.74 -6.35 20.55
N LEU A 314 7.43 -5.64 19.46
CA LEU A 314 7.05 -4.23 19.51
C LEU A 314 5.72 -4.03 20.24
N HIS A 315 4.69 -4.85 19.98
CA HIS A 315 3.42 -4.83 20.69
C HIS A 315 3.60 -5.00 22.20
N TYR A 316 4.44 -5.95 22.63
CA TYR A 316 4.73 -6.14 24.04
C TYR A 316 5.50 -4.97 24.67
N ASN A 317 6.48 -4.40 23.97
CA ASN A 317 7.36 -3.37 24.55
C ASN A 317 6.85 -1.94 24.37
N VAL A 318 5.86 -1.72 23.50
CA VAL A 318 5.21 -0.44 23.23
C VAL A 318 6.22 0.72 23.00
N PRO A 319 7.18 0.62 22.06
CA PRO A 319 7.97 1.79 21.66
C PRO A 319 7.13 2.80 20.86
N ARG A 320 6.01 2.34 20.31
CA ARG A 320 5.00 3.13 19.64
C ARG A 320 3.63 2.54 19.97
N LEU A 321 2.67 3.39 20.34
CA LEU A 321 1.29 3.00 20.53
C LEU A 321 0.49 3.45 19.31
N VAL A 322 0.06 2.52 18.46
CA VAL A 322 -0.90 2.81 17.39
C VAL A 322 -2.23 3.19 18.03
N VAL A 323 -2.90 4.25 17.58
CA VAL A 323 -4.14 4.74 18.23
C VAL A 323 -5.37 4.66 17.34
N TYR A 324 -5.20 4.58 16.01
CA TYR A 324 -6.29 4.31 15.06
C TYR A 324 -5.72 3.96 13.67
N VAL A 325 -6.45 3.17 12.89
CA VAL A 325 -6.32 3.12 11.42
C VAL A 325 -7.55 3.81 10.82
N ASN A 326 -7.35 4.94 10.14
CA ASN A 326 -8.46 5.73 9.61
C ASN A 326 -8.94 5.22 8.25
N THR A 327 -10.22 5.45 7.96
CA THR A 327 -10.82 5.18 6.66
C THR A 327 -10.66 6.41 5.78
N TYR A 328 -10.14 6.21 4.58
CA TYR A 328 -10.10 7.21 3.53
C TYR A 328 -11.37 7.17 2.69
N LEU A 329 -11.90 8.34 2.35
CA LEU A 329 -13.15 8.52 1.61
C LEU A 329 -12.91 9.37 0.35
N GLN A 330 -13.33 8.89 -0.80
CA GLN A 330 -13.33 9.69 -2.05
C GLN A 330 -14.70 9.66 -2.69
N ALA A 331 -15.20 10.84 -3.06
CA ALA A 331 -16.44 10.97 -3.78
C ALA A 331 -16.17 11.07 -5.29
N TYR A 332 -17.03 10.43 -6.08
CA TYR A 332 -16.94 10.43 -7.54
C TYR A 332 -18.33 10.38 -8.16
N ARG A 333 -18.47 10.96 -9.35
CA ARG A 333 -19.73 11.02 -10.08
C ARG A 333 -19.99 9.74 -10.87
N THR A 334 -21.25 9.36 -10.94
CA THR A 334 -21.72 8.15 -11.65
C THR A 334 -22.73 8.45 -12.76
N ASP A 335 -22.99 9.72 -13.07
CA ASP A 335 -23.99 10.16 -14.04
C ASP A 335 -23.48 10.26 -15.49
N GLN A 336 -22.15 10.33 -15.69
CA GLN A 336 -21.53 10.42 -17.02
C GLN A 336 -20.68 9.19 -17.38
N PHE A 337 -20.02 8.59 -16.38
CA PHE A 337 -19.03 7.55 -16.57
C PHE A 337 -19.26 6.35 -15.64
N THR A 338 -18.83 5.17 -16.10
CA THR A 338 -18.72 3.94 -15.33
C THR A 338 -17.35 3.29 -15.60
N GLY A 339 -17.05 2.18 -14.94
CA GLY A 339 -15.73 1.54 -14.98
C GLY A 339 -14.73 2.16 -14.00
N HIS A 340 -15.22 2.80 -12.94
CA HIS A 340 -14.43 3.15 -11.78
C HIS A 340 -13.87 1.88 -11.13
N VAL A 341 -12.57 1.88 -10.82
CA VAL A 341 -11.89 0.75 -10.18
C VAL A 341 -11.45 1.21 -8.79
N GLU A 342 -12.00 0.56 -7.78
CA GLU A 342 -11.58 0.75 -6.40
C GLU A 342 -10.14 0.25 -6.24
N ASP A 343 -9.25 1.13 -5.77
CA ASP A 343 -7.82 0.86 -5.62
C ASP A 343 -7.40 1.21 -4.19
N LEU A 344 -6.85 0.25 -3.46
CA LEU A 344 -6.38 0.42 -2.08
C LEU A 344 -5.24 1.43 -1.96
N SER A 345 -4.39 1.55 -2.98
CA SER A 345 -3.19 2.37 -2.99
C SER A 345 -3.40 3.76 -3.58
N ARG A 346 -4.30 3.91 -4.57
CA ARG A 346 -4.51 5.16 -5.31
C ARG A 346 -5.94 5.69 -5.25
N GLY A 347 -6.86 4.95 -4.64
CA GLY A 347 -8.26 5.32 -4.55
C GLY A 347 -8.97 5.30 -5.91
N ILE A 348 -10.17 5.88 -5.95
CA ILE A 348 -11.04 5.81 -7.12
C ILE A 348 -10.52 6.61 -8.31
N SER A 349 -9.65 7.58 -8.09
CA SER A 349 -9.01 8.39 -9.14
C SER A 349 -7.67 7.84 -9.61
N GLY A 350 -7.31 6.61 -9.20
CA GLY A 350 -6.08 5.94 -9.58
C GLY A 350 -6.01 5.44 -11.03
N PRO A 351 -4.85 4.89 -11.43
CA PRO A 351 -4.55 4.53 -12.82
C PRO A 351 -5.43 3.41 -13.37
N TRP A 352 -5.94 2.53 -12.52
CA TRP A 352 -6.87 1.50 -12.95
C TRP A 352 -8.22 2.07 -13.38
N THR A 353 -8.73 3.09 -12.68
CA THR A 353 -9.90 3.84 -13.16
C THR A 353 -9.58 4.50 -14.49
N MET A 354 -8.41 5.13 -14.65
CA MET A 354 -8.06 5.78 -15.92
C MET A 354 -7.92 4.80 -17.09
N ARG A 355 -7.53 3.55 -16.82
CA ARG A 355 -7.52 2.45 -17.79
C ARG A 355 -8.93 1.98 -18.15
N LYS A 356 -9.88 1.95 -17.20
CA LYS A 356 -11.18 1.28 -17.37
C LYS A 356 -12.38 2.22 -17.56
N ILE A 357 -12.27 3.49 -17.18
CA ILE A 357 -13.38 4.44 -17.19
C ILE A 357 -13.87 4.68 -18.63
N HIS A 358 -15.19 4.64 -18.81
CA HIS A 358 -15.87 4.83 -20.09
C HIS A 358 -17.27 5.39 -19.88
N ARG A 359 -17.88 5.90 -20.96
CA ARG A 359 -19.21 6.50 -20.89
C ARG A 359 -20.27 5.46 -20.53
N LEU A 360 -21.33 5.87 -19.84
CA LEU A 360 -22.42 4.97 -19.42
C LEU A 360 -23.09 4.21 -20.59
N ASP A 361 -23.09 4.78 -21.78
CA ASP A 361 -23.64 4.15 -22.99
C ASP A 361 -22.68 3.15 -23.66
N GLY A 362 -21.49 2.93 -23.09
CA GLY A 362 -20.45 2.04 -23.61
C GLY A 362 -19.67 2.63 -24.79
N SER A 363 -19.93 3.88 -25.19
CA SER A 363 -19.16 4.52 -26.27
C SER A 363 -17.75 4.89 -25.80
N ILE A 364 -16.78 4.68 -26.69
CA ILE A 364 -15.39 5.09 -26.48
C ILE A 364 -15.28 6.60 -26.76
N GLY A 365 -14.59 7.30 -25.86
CA GLY A 365 -14.25 8.71 -25.99
C GLY A 365 -14.79 9.58 -24.85
N GLY A 366 -14.65 10.89 -25.01
CA GLY A 366 -15.00 11.88 -23.99
C GLY A 366 -13.84 12.32 -23.11
N THR A 367 -14.14 13.21 -22.16
CA THR A 367 -13.16 13.83 -21.25
C THR A 367 -13.58 13.61 -19.81
N VAL A 368 -12.71 12.97 -19.03
CA VAL A 368 -12.84 12.84 -17.58
C VAL A 368 -12.16 14.04 -16.93
N LYS A 369 -12.84 14.75 -16.02
CA LYS A 369 -12.29 15.89 -15.29
C LYS A 369 -12.00 15.48 -13.85
N ILE A 370 -10.78 15.68 -13.39
CA ILE A 370 -10.33 15.28 -12.06
C ILE A 370 -9.89 16.52 -11.27
N GLY A 371 -10.31 16.65 -10.01
CA GLY A 371 -9.82 17.69 -9.11
C GLY A 371 -8.40 17.43 -8.63
N LEU A 372 -7.56 18.46 -8.65
CA LEU A 372 -6.19 18.41 -8.13
C LEU A 372 -6.04 19.45 -7.01
N GLY A 373 -5.71 18.98 -5.80
CA GLY A 373 -5.65 19.82 -4.59
C GLY A 373 -4.46 20.77 -4.53
N GLU A 374 -3.44 20.55 -5.36
CA GLU A 374 -2.25 21.39 -5.44
C GLU A 374 -1.74 21.48 -6.88
N ASN A 375 -0.86 22.44 -7.15
CA ASN A 375 -0.14 22.45 -8.41
C ASN A 375 0.96 21.38 -8.40
N PRO A 376 1.18 20.68 -9.52
CA PRO A 376 2.40 19.91 -9.74
C PRO A 376 3.63 20.78 -9.55
N ASP A 377 4.59 20.26 -8.80
CA ASP A 377 5.85 20.89 -8.41
C ASP A 377 6.98 20.65 -9.44
N SER A 378 7.04 19.45 -10.01
CA SER A 378 8.05 19.04 -10.99
C SER A 378 7.56 17.84 -11.80
N PHE A 379 7.84 17.79 -13.11
CA PHE A 379 7.59 16.58 -13.93
C PHE A 379 8.83 15.69 -14.04
N ASN A 380 9.80 15.86 -13.13
CA ASN A 380 10.87 14.90 -12.89
C ASN A 380 10.45 13.91 -11.81
N PHE A 381 10.24 12.65 -12.18
CA PHE A 381 9.85 11.60 -11.23
C PHE A 381 10.95 11.26 -10.20
N TYR A 382 12.20 11.70 -10.38
CA TYR A 382 13.25 11.57 -9.37
C TYR A 382 13.29 12.73 -8.36
N VAL A 383 12.60 13.85 -8.63
CA VAL A 383 12.67 15.08 -7.81
C VAL A 383 11.36 15.41 -7.11
N THR A 384 10.22 15.05 -7.70
CA THR A 384 8.91 15.32 -7.09
C THR A 384 8.67 14.44 -5.87
N ASP A 385 8.20 15.05 -4.78
CA ASP A 385 7.63 14.36 -3.63
C ASP A 385 6.09 14.57 -3.54
N SER A 386 5.50 15.15 -4.59
CA SER A 386 4.09 15.52 -4.63
C SER A 386 3.22 14.36 -5.12
N SER A 387 2.28 13.91 -4.27
CA SER A 387 1.26 12.93 -4.66
C SER A 387 0.36 13.42 -5.80
N TYR A 388 0.20 14.74 -5.94
CA TYR A 388 -0.57 15.36 -7.01
C TYR A 388 0.16 15.28 -8.36
N THR A 389 1.48 15.44 -8.35
CA THR A 389 2.29 15.22 -9.54
C THR A 389 2.33 13.73 -9.88
N ALA A 390 2.50 12.86 -8.88
CA ALA A 390 2.51 11.41 -9.06
C ALA A 390 1.24 10.89 -9.77
N ALA A 391 0.06 11.39 -9.40
CA ALA A 391 -1.21 11.06 -10.05
C ALA A 391 -1.22 11.34 -11.57
N ILE A 392 -0.45 12.34 -12.03
CA ILE A 392 -0.29 12.62 -13.46
C ILE A 392 0.80 11.71 -14.06
N LEU A 393 1.95 11.57 -13.40
CA LEU A 393 3.10 10.81 -13.93
C LEU A 393 2.79 9.31 -14.10
N GLU A 394 1.97 8.71 -13.24
CA GLU A 394 1.55 7.31 -13.33
C GLU A 394 0.74 6.99 -14.60
N GLU A 395 0.13 8.00 -15.23
CA GLU A 395 -0.56 7.85 -16.52
C GLU A 395 0.38 7.91 -17.73
N LEU A 396 1.61 8.39 -17.52
CA LEU A 396 2.57 8.69 -18.58
C LEU A 396 3.66 7.63 -18.69
N TRP A 397 4.10 7.06 -17.58
CA TRP A 397 5.33 6.27 -17.51
C TRP A 397 5.07 4.78 -17.27
N PRO A 398 5.79 3.87 -17.95
CA PRO A 398 5.68 2.44 -17.70
C PRO A 398 6.64 1.98 -16.58
N SER A 399 6.39 0.78 -16.07
CA SER A 399 7.29 0.04 -15.17
C SER A 399 7.32 -1.45 -15.57
N LEU A 400 8.18 -2.27 -14.94
CA LEU A 400 8.10 -3.72 -15.17
C LEU A 400 6.83 -4.30 -14.56
N TYR A 401 6.55 -3.90 -13.32
CA TYR A 401 5.32 -4.16 -12.59
C TYR A 401 4.78 -2.85 -12.00
N THR A 402 3.47 -2.81 -11.79
CA THR A 402 2.76 -1.74 -11.10
C THR A 402 1.95 -2.35 -9.96
N TYR A 403 1.43 -1.55 -9.04
CA TYR A 403 0.55 -2.05 -8.00
C TYR A 403 -0.86 -2.28 -8.56
N GLY A 404 -1.40 -3.48 -8.37
CA GLY A 404 -2.79 -3.81 -8.64
C GLY A 404 -3.75 -3.04 -7.72
N PRO A 405 -5.07 -3.08 -8.00
CA PRO A 405 -6.06 -2.40 -7.16
C PRO A 405 -6.09 -2.91 -5.71
N ASP A 406 -5.63 -4.13 -5.48
CA ASP A 406 -5.47 -4.76 -4.16
C ASP A 406 -4.03 -4.62 -3.59
N ALA A 407 -3.22 -3.73 -4.16
CA ALA A 407 -1.81 -3.53 -3.83
C ALA A 407 -0.90 -4.76 -4.09
N THR A 408 -1.36 -5.76 -4.83
CA THR A 408 -0.51 -6.89 -5.26
C THR A 408 0.33 -6.52 -6.50
N PRO A 409 1.48 -7.18 -6.72
CA PRO A 409 2.28 -6.91 -7.92
C PRO A 409 1.52 -7.27 -9.20
N TRP A 410 1.39 -6.31 -10.10
CA TRP A 410 0.71 -6.49 -11.39
C TRP A 410 1.66 -6.24 -12.57
N PRO A 411 1.82 -7.18 -13.53
CA PRO A 411 2.75 -7.00 -14.64
C PRO A 411 2.32 -5.88 -15.60
N ASP A 412 3.20 -4.92 -15.89
CA ASP A 412 3.00 -3.91 -16.95
C ASP A 412 3.81 -4.27 -18.20
N LEU A 413 5.12 -3.98 -18.21
CA LEU A 413 6.03 -4.37 -19.29
C LEU A 413 6.50 -5.83 -19.18
N ALA A 414 6.56 -6.39 -17.97
CA ALA A 414 6.99 -7.77 -17.76
C ALA A 414 5.93 -8.76 -18.28
N ASP A 415 6.33 -9.67 -19.16
CA ASP A 415 5.49 -10.78 -19.63
C ASP A 415 5.80 -12.08 -18.87
N PHE A 416 7.07 -12.27 -18.51
CA PHE A 416 7.52 -13.39 -17.70
C PHE A 416 8.71 -13.00 -16.83
N MET A 417 8.78 -13.55 -15.62
CA MET A 417 9.90 -13.37 -14.71
C MET A 417 10.28 -14.70 -14.07
N LEU A 418 11.59 -14.98 -14.04
CA LEU A 418 12.19 -16.10 -13.34
C LEU A 418 13.18 -15.58 -12.30
N THR A 419 13.00 -15.99 -11.05
CA THR A 419 13.92 -15.69 -9.94
C THR A 419 14.71 -16.95 -9.59
N GLU A 420 16.03 -16.84 -9.49
CA GLU A 420 16.94 -17.94 -9.19
C GLU A 420 17.99 -17.53 -8.16
N THR A 421 18.31 -18.44 -7.25
CA THR A 421 19.52 -18.42 -6.40
C THR A 421 20.54 -19.44 -6.91
N HIS A 422 21.72 -19.52 -6.26
CA HIS A 422 22.69 -20.59 -6.55
C HIS A 422 22.09 -22.00 -6.37
N SER A 423 21.13 -22.13 -5.43
CA SER A 423 20.50 -23.42 -5.13
C SER A 423 19.60 -23.91 -6.27
N ASP A 424 18.94 -22.99 -6.98
CA ASP A 424 18.12 -23.26 -8.17
C ASP A 424 18.99 -23.44 -9.42
N ASN A 425 20.03 -22.61 -9.57
CA ASN A 425 20.87 -22.55 -10.75
C ASN A 425 22.34 -22.26 -10.37
N PRO A 426 23.27 -23.23 -10.51
CA PRO A 426 24.68 -23.05 -10.17
C PRO A 426 25.43 -21.98 -10.98
N ALA A 427 24.82 -21.42 -12.04
CA ALA A 427 25.36 -20.30 -12.80
C ALA A 427 25.09 -18.93 -12.13
N VAL A 428 24.20 -18.88 -11.13
CA VAL A 428 24.08 -17.75 -10.20
C VAL A 428 25.18 -17.93 -9.14
N PRO A 429 26.03 -16.93 -8.84
CA PRO A 429 27.04 -17.07 -7.79
C PRO A 429 26.43 -17.39 -6.41
N GLU A 430 27.20 -18.05 -5.54
CA GLU A 430 26.75 -18.37 -4.18
C GLU A 430 26.41 -17.09 -3.42
N GLY A 431 25.22 -17.06 -2.80
CA GLY A 431 24.69 -15.90 -2.09
C GLY A 431 24.07 -14.82 -2.98
N HIS A 432 23.96 -15.00 -4.30
CA HIS A 432 23.34 -14.01 -5.18
C HIS A 432 21.88 -14.35 -5.51
N THR A 433 21.09 -13.32 -5.83
CA THR A 433 19.77 -13.46 -6.46
C THR A 433 19.82 -12.97 -7.90
N ARG A 434 19.29 -13.76 -8.85
CA ARG A 434 19.16 -13.37 -10.26
C ARG A 434 17.68 -13.34 -10.68
N PHE A 435 17.29 -12.26 -11.35
CA PHE A 435 16.00 -12.11 -12.02
C PHE A 435 16.21 -12.10 -13.53
N THR A 436 15.56 -13.02 -14.24
CA THR A 436 15.49 -13.03 -15.71
C THR A 436 14.09 -12.64 -16.14
N ILE A 437 13.97 -11.54 -16.87
CA ILE A 437 12.69 -10.91 -17.19
C ILE A 437 12.54 -10.83 -18.71
N ASP A 438 11.48 -11.44 -19.23
CA ASP A 438 10.99 -11.21 -20.58
C ASP A 438 10.00 -10.05 -20.56
N ILE A 439 10.18 -9.09 -21.46
CA ILE A 439 9.26 -7.97 -21.63
C ILE A 439 8.40 -8.14 -22.88
N ILE A 440 7.23 -7.50 -22.88
CA ILE A 440 6.35 -7.43 -24.04
C ILE A 440 7.05 -6.86 -25.28
N GLN A 441 6.66 -7.33 -26.46
CA GLN A 441 7.37 -7.02 -27.71
C GLN A 441 6.73 -5.89 -28.53
N ASN A 442 5.54 -5.42 -28.13
CA ASN A 442 4.77 -4.39 -28.83
C ASN A 442 4.84 -3.00 -28.17
N ALA A 443 5.59 -2.85 -27.08
CA ALA A 443 5.79 -1.55 -26.43
C ALA A 443 6.62 -0.60 -27.31
N THR A 444 6.15 0.64 -27.43
CA THR A 444 6.78 1.68 -28.26
C THR A 444 6.69 3.02 -27.53
N TRP A 445 7.81 3.72 -27.47
CA TRP A 445 7.87 5.08 -26.95
C TRP A 445 7.03 6.04 -27.81
N SER A 446 6.59 7.17 -27.24
CA SER A 446 5.72 8.15 -27.91
C SER A 446 6.37 8.82 -29.13
N ASP A 447 7.69 8.72 -29.30
CA ASP A 447 8.43 9.16 -30.48
C ASP A 447 8.55 8.08 -31.58
N GLY A 448 7.99 6.90 -31.34
CA GLY A 448 7.97 5.76 -32.26
C GLY A 448 9.16 4.81 -32.13
N VAL A 449 10.10 5.05 -31.21
CA VAL A 449 11.21 4.12 -30.95
C VAL A 449 10.67 2.89 -30.18
N PRO A 450 10.94 1.65 -30.63
CA PRO A 450 10.55 0.47 -29.87
C PRO A 450 11.19 0.43 -28.48
N LEU A 451 10.40 0.10 -27.46
CA LEU A 451 10.92 -0.14 -26.11
C LEU A 451 11.53 -1.54 -26.05
N THR A 452 12.78 -1.64 -25.58
CA THR A 452 13.53 -2.91 -25.53
C THR A 452 14.16 -3.15 -24.16
N SER A 453 14.73 -4.34 -23.97
CA SER A 453 15.51 -4.66 -22.76
C SER A 453 16.72 -3.75 -22.56
N GLU A 454 17.19 -3.04 -23.60
CA GLU A 454 18.24 -2.03 -23.42
C GLU A 454 17.76 -0.83 -22.60
N ASP A 455 16.49 -0.43 -22.73
CA ASP A 455 15.90 0.65 -21.93
C ASP A 455 15.76 0.22 -20.47
N VAL A 456 15.32 -1.03 -20.24
CA VAL A 456 15.20 -1.63 -18.90
C VAL A 456 16.57 -1.68 -18.21
N VAL A 457 17.58 -2.24 -18.87
CA VAL A 457 18.94 -2.33 -18.31
C VAL A 457 19.55 -0.94 -18.08
N TYR A 458 19.33 -0.02 -19.03
CA TYR A 458 19.82 1.34 -18.90
C TYR A 458 19.15 2.08 -17.74
N THR A 459 17.87 1.82 -17.45
CA THR A 459 17.17 2.39 -16.29
C THR A 459 17.90 2.08 -14.98
N PHE A 460 18.24 0.81 -14.74
CA PHE A 460 18.95 0.41 -13.52
C PHE A 460 20.38 0.93 -13.47
N THR A 461 21.06 0.93 -14.61
CA THR A 461 22.40 1.52 -14.73
C THR A 461 22.36 3.01 -14.41
N TYR A 462 21.39 3.74 -14.97
CA TYR A 462 21.23 5.17 -14.77
C TYR A 462 20.92 5.49 -13.31
N ALA A 463 19.97 4.79 -12.70
CA ALA A 463 19.63 4.97 -11.28
C ALA A 463 20.85 4.72 -10.37
N PHE A 464 21.56 3.60 -10.58
CA PHE A 464 22.75 3.26 -9.79
C PHE A 464 23.88 4.27 -9.95
N GLU A 465 24.29 4.58 -11.19
CA GLU A 465 25.41 5.49 -11.48
C GLU A 465 25.11 6.95 -11.08
N SER A 466 23.86 7.39 -11.23
CA SER A 466 23.43 8.72 -10.78
C SER A 466 23.35 8.85 -9.26
N GLY A 467 23.39 7.74 -8.52
CA GLY A 467 23.52 7.74 -7.06
C GLY A 467 24.77 8.48 -6.56
N LEU A 468 25.87 8.47 -7.33
CA LEU A 468 27.07 9.26 -7.02
C LEU A 468 26.81 10.78 -7.01
N TYR A 469 25.73 11.21 -7.67
CA TYR A 469 25.27 12.60 -7.74
C TYR A 469 24.00 12.83 -6.91
N GLY A 470 23.65 11.90 -6.02
CA GLY A 470 22.54 12.03 -5.07
C GLY A 470 21.16 11.63 -5.59
N ASN A 471 21.06 10.87 -6.70
CA ASN A 471 19.77 10.35 -7.13
C ASN A 471 19.18 9.39 -6.07
N PRO A 472 17.99 9.67 -5.52
CA PRO A 472 17.36 8.82 -4.52
C PRO A 472 17.04 7.41 -5.04
N ALA A 473 16.85 7.22 -6.35
CA ALA A 473 16.58 5.90 -6.94
C ALA A 473 17.73 4.89 -6.77
N ALA A 474 18.93 5.33 -6.40
CA ALA A 474 20.05 4.45 -6.13
C ALA A 474 19.93 3.70 -4.79
N THR A 475 19.12 4.20 -3.84
CA THR A 475 19.07 3.66 -2.46
C THR A 475 18.54 2.22 -2.42
N THR A 476 17.60 1.88 -3.30
CA THR A 476 17.03 0.51 -3.41
C THR A 476 17.94 -0.45 -4.18
N LEU A 477 18.99 0.05 -4.83
CA LEU A 477 19.90 -0.72 -5.70
C LEU A 477 21.27 -0.98 -5.06
N GLY A 478 21.42 -0.80 -3.74
CA GLY A 478 22.71 -0.90 -3.06
C GLY A 478 23.47 -2.22 -3.28
N ASP A 479 22.74 -3.34 -3.33
CA ASP A 479 23.32 -4.67 -3.52
C ASP A 479 23.35 -5.12 -4.99
N LEU A 480 22.94 -4.26 -5.95
CA LEU A 480 22.94 -4.56 -7.38
C LEU A 480 24.37 -4.81 -7.86
N VAL A 481 24.63 -5.99 -8.44
CA VAL A 481 25.92 -6.31 -9.07
C VAL A 481 25.92 -6.02 -10.56
N GLY A 482 24.75 -6.10 -11.21
CA GLY A 482 24.63 -5.75 -12.61
C GLY A 482 23.25 -5.98 -13.19
N ALA A 483 22.98 -5.23 -14.25
CA ALA A 483 21.87 -5.47 -15.17
C ALA A 483 22.43 -5.63 -16.59
N TYR A 484 21.94 -6.59 -17.36
CA TYR A 484 22.39 -6.84 -18.72
C TYR A 484 21.31 -7.45 -19.62
N THR A 485 21.41 -7.20 -20.92
CA THR A 485 20.51 -7.79 -21.92
C THR A 485 21.05 -9.14 -22.39
N SER A 486 20.16 -10.12 -22.59
CA SER A 486 20.49 -11.41 -23.21
C SER A 486 19.81 -11.61 -24.57
N SER A 487 18.78 -10.81 -24.86
CA SER A 487 18.11 -10.67 -26.17
C SER A 487 17.37 -9.34 -26.22
N PRO A 488 16.89 -8.85 -27.38
CA PRO A 488 16.18 -7.57 -27.47
C PRO A 488 15.04 -7.38 -26.45
N TYR A 489 14.40 -8.47 -26.01
CA TYR A 489 13.26 -8.44 -25.07
C TYR A 489 13.52 -9.21 -23.78
N ARG A 490 14.78 -9.49 -23.45
CA ARG A 490 15.14 -10.19 -22.20
C ARG A 490 16.23 -9.45 -21.42
N ALA A 491 15.86 -8.96 -20.25
CA ALA A 491 16.76 -8.35 -19.28
C ALA A 491 17.12 -9.36 -18.17
N VAL A 492 18.31 -9.21 -17.62
CA VAL A 492 18.76 -9.93 -16.42
C VAL A 492 19.24 -8.91 -15.40
N ILE A 493 18.79 -9.05 -14.16
CA ILE A 493 19.16 -8.22 -13.01
C ILE A 493 19.73 -9.16 -11.94
N GLU A 494 20.86 -8.80 -11.34
CA GLU A 494 21.52 -9.63 -10.35
C GLU A 494 21.93 -8.82 -9.12
N PHE A 495 21.70 -9.38 -7.93
CA PHE A 495 22.06 -8.81 -6.63
C PHE A 495 23.09 -9.69 -5.92
N THR A 496 23.93 -9.07 -5.11
CA THR A 496 25.05 -9.72 -4.40
C THR A 496 24.63 -10.49 -3.13
N THR A 497 23.39 -10.33 -2.67
CA THR A 497 22.83 -11.12 -1.56
C THR A 497 21.55 -11.86 -1.97
N GLU A 498 21.03 -12.70 -1.09
CA GLU A 498 19.75 -13.40 -1.24
C GLU A 498 18.66 -12.63 -0.49
N SER A 499 17.56 -12.25 -1.16
CA SER A 499 16.45 -11.54 -0.50
C SER A 499 15.14 -11.62 -1.28
N TYR A 500 14.04 -11.83 -0.56
CA TYR A 500 12.66 -11.69 -1.04
C TYR A 500 12.34 -10.25 -1.51
N TRP A 501 12.92 -9.24 -0.86
CA TRP A 501 12.62 -7.82 -1.13
C TRP A 501 13.21 -7.30 -2.44
N TYR A 502 14.15 -8.01 -3.05
CA TYR A 502 14.74 -7.53 -4.30
C TYR A 502 13.75 -7.33 -5.41
N PHE A 503 12.65 -8.09 -5.43
CA PHE A 503 11.59 -7.87 -6.39
C PHE A 503 11.08 -6.42 -6.35
N SER A 504 10.68 -5.93 -5.17
CA SER A 504 10.10 -4.58 -5.06
C SER A 504 11.13 -3.47 -5.30
N ASN A 505 12.41 -3.71 -5.01
CA ASN A 505 13.50 -2.75 -5.24
C ASN A 505 13.63 -2.29 -6.70
N PHE A 506 13.27 -3.14 -7.67
CA PHE A 506 13.38 -2.82 -9.10
C PHE A 506 12.04 -2.83 -9.84
N ALA A 507 11.06 -3.62 -9.42
CA ALA A 507 9.90 -3.95 -10.24
C ALA A 507 9.01 -2.72 -10.54
N TYR A 508 8.91 -1.80 -9.58
CA TYR A 508 8.07 -0.61 -9.67
C TYR A 508 8.81 0.64 -10.15
N MET A 509 10.12 0.53 -10.48
CA MET A 509 10.88 1.65 -11.00
C MET A 509 10.35 2.09 -12.37
N THR A 510 10.27 3.40 -12.58
CA THR A 510 9.95 3.98 -13.89
C THR A 510 11.02 3.58 -14.91
N ILE A 511 10.60 2.90 -15.98
CA ILE A 511 11.49 2.60 -17.11
C ILE A 511 11.69 3.85 -17.95
N ILE A 512 12.95 4.15 -18.29
CA ILE A 512 13.35 5.36 -18.99
C ILE A 512 13.84 5.05 -20.42
N PRO A 513 13.57 5.93 -21.41
CA PRO A 513 14.08 5.78 -22.77
C PRO A 513 15.59 6.03 -22.79
N LYS A 514 16.37 4.98 -23.08
CA LYS A 514 17.84 5.05 -23.11
C LYS A 514 18.34 6.15 -24.03
N HIS A 515 17.75 6.27 -25.21
CA HIS A 515 18.18 7.23 -26.25
C HIS A 515 17.97 8.71 -25.84
N ILE A 516 17.16 8.97 -24.82
CA ILE A 516 16.94 10.29 -24.25
C ILE A 516 17.85 10.50 -23.03
N PHE A 517 17.78 9.59 -22.06
CA PHE A 517 18.47 9.76 -20.78
C PHE A 517 19.99 9.61 -20.88
N GLN A 518 20.52 9.00 -21.94
CA GLN A 518 21.96 9.02 -22.24
C GLN A 518 22.47 10.42 -22.60
N GLU A 519 21.63 11.27 -23.18
CA GLU A 519 22.02 12.65 -23.54
C GLU A 519 21.91 13.60 -22.33
N ILE A 520 21.01 13.30 -21.38
CA ILE A 520 20.88 14.02 -20.11
C ILE A 520 22.14 13.79 -19.25
N GLY A 521 22.61 12.53 -19.18
CA GLY A 521 23.77 12.15 -18.39
C GLY A 521 23.44 11.99 -16.90
N PHE A 522 24.28 11.23 -16.18
CA PHE A 522 24.01 10.84 -14.80
C PHE A 522 24.05 12.02 -13.82
N GLU A 523 24.92 13.00 -14.06
CA GLU A 523 25.10 14.16 -13.19
C GLU A 523 23.94 15.17 -13.25
N ASN A 524 23.10 15.10 -14.29
CA ASN A 524 21.99 16.02 -14.53
C ASN A 524 20.62 15.36 -14.27
N TRP A 525 20.59 14.26 -13.52
CA TRP A 525 19.37 13.51 -13.24
C TRP A 525 18.25 14.36 -12.64
N ASN A 526 18.59 15.41 -11.89
CA ASN A 526 17.67 16.30 -11.21
C ASN A 526 17.30 17.55 -12.01
N THR A 527 17.85 17.76 -13.21
CA THR A 527 17.56 18.97 -14.00
C THR A 527 16.44 18.77 -15.02
N TRP A 528 16.26 17.54 -15.50
CA TRP A 528 15.22 17.21 -16.49
C TRP A 528 13.82 17.41 -15.93
N ASN A 529 12.99 18.24 -16.54
CA ASN A 529 11.63 18.61 -16.18
C ASN A 529 10.82 18.99 -17.45
N PRO A 530 10.39 18.00 -18.25
CA PRO A 530 10.02 18.17 -19.66
C PRO A 530 8.70 18.91 -19.90
N VAL A 531 7.90 19.15 -18.86
CA VAL A 531 6.65 19.92 -18.97
C VAL A 531 6.90 21.40 -18.70
N PHE A 532 7.81 21.72 -17.79
CA PHE A 532 8.15 23.11 -17.45
C PHE A 532 9.32 23.66 -18.28
N ASP A 533 10.15 22.80 -18.86
CA ASP A 533 11.10 23.17 -19.92
C ASP A 533 10.69 22.56 -21.27
N PRO A 534 10.16 23.37 -22.21
CA PRO A 534 9.71 22.87 -23.52
C PRO A 534 10.86 22.43 -24.44
N ASN A 535 12.12 22.70 -24.09
CA ASN A 535 13.27 22.23 -24.86
C ASN A 535 13.66 20.80 -24.51
N GLU A 536 13.18 20.29 -23.38
CA GLU A 536 13.51 18.95 -22.93
C GLU A 536 12.54 17.92 -23.51
N PRO A 537 13.06 16.74 -23.90
CA PRO A 537 12.25 15.71 -24.51
C PRO A 537 11.24 15.13 -23.51
N HIS A 538 9.98 15.09 -23.92
CA HIS A 538 8.89 14.39 -23.22
C HIS A 538 8.50 13.12 -23.98
N VAL A 539 9.32 12.07 -23.84
CA VAL A 539 9.10 10.77 -24.50
C VAL A 539 8.66 9.74 -23.46
N THR A 540 7.45 9.19 -23.62
CA THR A 540 6.79 8.35 -22.62
C THR A 540 6.12 7.13 -23.27
N CYS A 541 5.61 6.17 -22.50
CA CYS A 541 5.03 4.91 -23.03
C CYS A 541 3.73 4.49 -22.30
N GLY A 542 3.15 5.36 -21.49
CA GLY A 542 1.92 5.09 -20.73
C GLY A 542 0.64 5.19 -21.56
N PRO A 543 -0.53 4.91 -20.92
CA PRO A 543 -1.85 4.97 -21.56
C PRO A 543 -2.24 6.37 -22.05
N PHE A 544 -1.64 7.43 -21.51
CA PHE A 544 -1.88 8.80 -21.92
C PHE A 544 -0.57 9.57 -22.15
N ILE A 545 -0.69 10.69 -22.85
CA ILE A 545 0.39 11.65 -23.09
C ILE A 545 -0.12 13.03 -22.65
N LEU A 546 0.70 13.79 -21.92
CA LEU A 546 0.38 15.18 -21.59
C LEU A 546 0.45 16.04 -22.86
N THR A 547 -0.67 16.65 -23.23
CA THR A 547 -0.79 17.39 -24.49
C THR A 547 -0.93 18.89 -24.33
N SER A 548 -1.41 19.36 -23.18
CA SER A 548 -1.55 20.79 -22.89
C SER A 548 -1.63 21.02 -21.39
N PHE A 549 -1.19 22.18 -20.93
CA PHE A 549 -1.41 22.62 -19.57
C PHE A 549 -1.49 24.14 -19.48
N LYS A 550 -2.06 24.61 -18.38
CA LYS A 550 -1.97 25.99 -17.94
C LYS A 550 -1.70 25.97 -16.45
N TYR A 551 -0.47 26.34 -16.08
CA TYR A 551 -0.01 26.35 -14.68
C TYR A 551 -1.01 27.09 -13.78
N GLY A 552 -1.37 26.50 -12.65
CA GLY A 552 -2.39 27.05 -11.75
C GLY A 552 -3.84 26.73 -12.12
N GLU A 553 -4.11 26.17 -13.30
CA GLU A 553 -5.48 25.95 -13.80
C GLU A 553 -5.76 24.50 -14.20
N TYR A 554 -5.01 23.93 -15.15
CA TYR A 554 -5.25 22.55 -15.60
C TYR A 554 -4.05 21.88 -16.26
N TYR A 555 -4.09 20.56 -16.29
CA TYR A 555 -3.20 19.67 -17.06
C TYR A 555 -4.07 18.68 -17.85
N GLU A 556 -3.94 18.68 -19.17
CA GLU A 556 -4.69 17.84 -20.09
C GLU A 556 -3.81 16.70 -20.61
N LEU A 557 -4.29 15.47 -20.46
CA LEU A 557 -3.71 14.29 -21.03
C LEU A 557 -4.63 13.79 -22.13
N SER A 558 -4.05 13.41 -23.27
CA SER A 558 -4.77 12.74 -24.36
C SER A 558 -4.33 11.30 -24.46
N ARG A 559 -5.26 10.44 -24.85
CA ARG A 559 -5.03 9.02 -25.04
C ARG A 559 -3.80 8.77 -25.93
N ASN A 560 -2.93 7.86 -25.48
CA ASN A 560 -1.85 7.31 -26.29
C ASN A 560 -2.38 6.18 -27.18
N SER A 561 -2.43 6.40 -28.49
CA SER A 561 -2.86 5.36 -29.43
C SER A 561 -1.81 4.26 -29.66
N GLN A 562 -0.56 4.49 -29.24
CA GLN A 562 0.55 3.53 -29.35
C GLN A 562 0.76 2.72 -28.06
N TYR A 563 -0.04 2.97 -27.01
CA TYR A 563 0.04 2.20 -25.78
C TYR A 563 -0.19 0.71 -26.06
N HIS A 564 0.65 -0.14 -25.48
CA HIS A 564 0.72 -1.58 -25.76
C HIS A 564 -0.53 -2.38 -25.36
N TYR A 565 -1.43 -1.80 -24.56
CA TYR A 565 -2.75 -2.34 -24.24
C TYR A 565 -3.92 -1.45 -24.72
N ALA A 566 -3.66 -0.58 -25.70
CA ALA A 566 -4.68 0.30 -26.30
C ALA A 566 -5.85 -0.48 -26.92
N VAL A 567 -7.08 -0.10 -26.55
CA VAL A 567 -8.30 -0.60 -27.19
C VAL A 567 -8.47 0.03 -28.59
N GLU A 568 -8.62 -0.77 -29.64
CA GLU A 568 -8.85 -0.18 -30.97
C GLU A 568 -10.24 0.47 -31.10
N TYR A 569 -10.28 1.68 -31.68
CA TYR A 569 -11.55 2.27 -32.12
C TYR A 569 -11.95 1.54 -33.41
N THR A 570 -12.87 0.59 -33.31
CA THR A 570 -13.59 0.16 -34.52
C THR A 570 -14.49 1.30 -34.96
N ASN A 571 -13.97 2.17 -35.83
CA ASN A 571 -14.79 3.07 -36.62
C ASN A 571 -15.72 2.20 -37.46
N THR A 572 -16.89 1.89 -36.92
CA THR A 572 -17.98 1.35 -37.72
C THR A 572 -18.48 2.52 -38.55
N THR A 573 -17.73 2.88 -39.59
CA THR A 573 -18.27 3.68 -40.67
C THR A 573 -19.29 2.78 -41.34
N THR A 574 -20.54 2.84 -40.86
CA THR A 574 -21.70 2.29 -41.54
C THR A 574 -21.83 3.10 -42.84
N THR A 575 -21.02 2.74 -43.81
CA THR A 575 -21.23 3.18 -45.18
C THR A 575 -22.45 2.39 -45.61
N ASP A 576 -23.63 2.99 -45.46
CA ASP A 576 -24.89 2.53 -46.03
C ASP A 576 -24.74 2.52 -47.56
N THR A 577 -23.99 1.54 -48.06
CA THR A 577 -23.95 1.21 -49.48
C THR A 577 -25.07 0.22 -49.68
N SER A 578 -26.26 0.76 -49.92
CA SER A 578 -27.40 0.04 -50.46
C SER A 578 -27.02 -0.54 -51.82
N THR A 579 -26.39 -1.72 -51.79
CA THR A 579 -26.15 -2.51 -53.00
C THR A 579 -27.12 -3.66 -52.95
N SER A 580 -28.17 -3.54 -53.76
CA SER A 580 -29.06 -4.66 -54.05
C SER A 580 -28.25 -5.72 -54.79
N THR A 581 -28.01 -6.87 -54.16
CA THR A 581 -27.52 -8.05 -54.87
C THR A 581 -28.26 -9.28 -54.37
N THR A 582 -29.22 -9.69 -55.18
CA THR A 582 -29.88 -10.98 -55.13
C THR A 582 -28.83 -12.07 -55.35
N SER A 583 -28.59 -12.93 -54.36
CA SER A 583 -28.07 -14.27 -54.63
C SER A 583 -28.51 -15.27 -53.55
N THR A 584 -29.03 -16.38 -54.07
CA THR A 584 -29.57 -17.56 -53.42
C THR A 584 -28.52 -18.38 -52.66
N THR A 585 -28.91 -18.83 -51.46
CA THR A 585 -28.49 -20.03 -50.68
C THR A 585 -27.19 -20.77 -51.04
N ASN A 586 -26.36 -20.98 -50.03
CA ASN A 586 -26.01 -22.34 -49.56
C ASN A 586 -25.50 -22.31 -48.12
N GLN A 587 -26.31 -22.89 -47.22
CA GLN A 587 -25.86 -23.35 -45.90
C GLN A 587 -24.88 -24.50 -46.08
N THR A 588 -23.70 -24.37 -45.49
CA THR A 588 -22.90 -25.51 -45.06
C THR A 588 -22.54 -25.33 -43.60
N ASN A 589 -23.24 -26.09 -42.75
CA ASN A 589 -22.91 -26.27 -41.34
C ASN A 589 -21.49 -26.84 -41.21
N ARG A 590 -20.59 -26.07 -40.60
CA ARG A 590 -19.45 -26.64 -39.85
C ARG A 590 -19.54 -26.12 -38.42
N GLN A 591 -19.87 -27.01 -37.51
CA GLN A 591 -19.74 -26.78 -36.08
C GLN A 591 -18.26 -26.62 -35.74
N GLY A 592 -17.84 -25.39 -35.46
CA GLY A 592 -16.63 -25.10 -34.69
C GLY A 592 -16.98 -25.16 -33.21
N ILE A 593 -16.25 -25.96 -32.45
CA ILE A 593 -16.42 -26.15 -31.01
C ILE A 593 -16.12 -24.83 -30.29
N ASN A 594 -17.09 -24.34 -29.52
CA ASN A 594 -16.91 -23.18 -28.65
C ASN A 594 -16.34 -23.66 -27.30
N TRP A 595 -15.09 -23.30 -27.01
CA TRP A 595 -14.33 -23.72 -25.83
C TRP A 595 -14.73 -23.00 -24.53
N SER A 596 -15.62 -22.00 -24.59
CA SER A 596 -16.08 -21.22 -23.43
C SER A 596 -17.10 -21.92 -22.52
N PHE A 597 -17.37 -23.20 -22.71
CA PHE A 597 -18.40 -23.97 -21.98
C PHE A 597 -17.90 -25.21 -21.22
N ILE A 598 -16.58 -25.37 -21.02
CA ILE A 598 -16.01 -26.56 -20.31
C ILE A 598 -15.35 -26.25 -18.95
N PHE A 599 -15.22 -25.00 -18.52
CA PHE A 599 -14.67 -24.66 -17.18
C PHE A 599 -15.64 -23.91 -16.26
N SER A 600 -16.90 -24.36 -16.22
CA SER A 600 -17.85 -23.97 -15.17
C SER A 600 -18.50 -25.21 -14.54
N LEU A 601 -17.71 -25.98 -13.78
CA LEU A 601 -18.23 -26.93 -12.79
C LEU A 601 -17.09 -27.46 -11.91
N LEU A 602 -17.26 -27.32 -10.58
CA LEU A 602 -16.41 -27.76 -9.45
C LEU A 602 -15.25 -26.77 -9.17
N VAL A 603 -15.16 -26.06 -8.03
CA VAL A 603 -15.44 -26.46 -6.64
C VAL A 603 -15.80 -25.22 -5.81
N SER A 604 -17.00 -25.22 -5.24
CA SER A 604 -17.34 -24.48 -4.01
C SER A 604 -17.46 -25.51 -2.88
N ALA A 605 -16.46 -25.62 -2.00
CA ALA A 605 -16.59 -26.17 -0.65
C ALA A 605 -15.26 -26.06 0.10
N VAL A 606 -15.25 -25.24 1.15
CA VAL A 606 -14.19 -25.15 2.16
C VAL A 606 -14.26 -26.37 3.09
N SER A 607 -13.11 -26.77 3.62
CA SER A 607 -12.86 -27.62 4.82
C SER A 607 -12.64 -29.12 4.59
N ALA A 608 -11.37 -29.55 4.58
CA ALA A 608 -10.99 -30.86 5.11
C ALA A 608 -9.53 -30.88 5.58
N VAL A 609 -9.36 -31.10 6.88
CA VAL A 609 -8.13 -31.48 7.59
C VAL A 609 -7.45 -32.65 6.87
N VAL A 610 -6.18 -32.51 6.49
CA VAL A 610 -5.36 -33.60 5.95
C VAL A 610 -4.39 -34.10 7.02
N ILE A 611 -4.71 -35.26 7.61
CA ILE A 611 -3.71 -36.15 8.23
C ILE A 611 -3.62 -37.37 7.31
N LEU A 612 -2.59 -37.45 6.47
CA LEU A 612 -2.37 -38.58 5.57
C LEU A 612 -1.40 -39.60 6.19
N TYR A 613 -1.95 -40.75 6.59
CA TYR A 613 -1.21 -41.96 6.93
C TYR A 613 -1.10 -42.84 5.67
N CYS A 614 0.08 -42.94 5.07
CA CYS A 614 0.33 -43.79 3.91
C CYS A 614 0.59 -45.24 4.34
N SER A 615 -0.26 -46.19 3.89
CA SER A 615 0.09 -47.61 3.86
C SER A 615 -0.17 -48.18 2.46
N VAL A 616 0.89 -48.69 1.84
CA VAL A 616 0.91 -49.25 0.48
C VAL A 616 0.47 -50.71 0.53
N ASN A 617 -0.51 -51.09 -0.29
CA ASN A 617 -0.79 -52.50 -0.60
C ASN A 617 -0.89 -52.71 -2.12
N ILE A 618 0.07 -53.46 -2.66
CA ILE A 618 0.13 -53.90 -4.05
C ILE A 618 -0.64 -55.22 -4.18
N VAL A 619 -1.65 -55.28 -5.06
CA VAL A 619 -2.18 -56.57 -5.53
C VAL A 619 -2.30 -56.59 -7.05
N ARG A 620 -1.50 -57.49 -7.65
CA ARG A 620 -1.44 -57.83 -9.09
C ARG A 620 -2.77 -58.37 -9.60
N LYS A 621 -3.25 -57.81 -10.72
CA LYS A 621 -4.32 -58.38 -11.55
C LYS A 621 -3.73 -59.47 -12.47
N LYS A 622 -4.23 -60.71 -12.38
CA LYS A 622 -3.89 -61.80 -13.31
C LYS A 622 -5.11 -62.10 -14.18
N ASN A 623 -5.04 -61.78 -15.47
CA ASN A 623 -5.99 -62.28 -16.46
C ASN A 623 -5.53 -63.63 -17.01
N LYS A 624 -6.45 -64.61 -17.12
CA LYS A 624 -6.71 -65.42 -18.33
C LYS A 624 -7.73 -66.54 -18.07
N ASN A 625 -8.77 -66.53 -18.90
CA ASN A 625 -9.46 -67.64 -19.58
C ASN A 625 -9.44 -69.03 -18.93
N THR A 626 -10.60 -69.54 -18.49
CA THR A 626 -11.49 -70.43 -19.27
C THR A 626 -12.85 -70.49 -18.61
#